data_AF-A0A0R0J4I0-F1
#
_entry.id   AF-A0A0R0J4I0-F1
#
_cell.length_a   1.000
_cell.length_b   1.000
_cell.length_c   1.000
_cell.angle_alpha   90.00
_cell.angle_beta   90.00
_cell.angle_gamma   90.00
#
_symmetry.space_group_name_H-M   'P 1'
#
loop_
_entity.id
_entity.type
_entity.pdbx_description
1 polymer ?
#
loop_
_entity_poly.entity_id
_entity_poly.type
_entity_poly.pdbx_seq_one_letter_code
_entity_poly.pdbx_strand_id
1 'polypeptide(L)'
;MKMPSYFNLPALDVSVAFPQATPASNFPPCASDYFHFNDLLKPEEQAVRNKVRECMEKEIAPIMTEYWEKAEFPFHVIPKFAALRIAGGTIKGYGCPGLSITGSAVATAEVARVDASCSTFYLVHSSLAMLTIALCGSEAQKQKYLPSLAQMKTIACWVGGGWILDGQKRWIGNSTFADLLVIFARNTTTNQINGYLKERKQFGAPLAAFQISQQKLVQMLGNIQAMILVGWRLCKLYESGKMTPGHASLGKSWITLRARETAALGRELLGGNGILADFLVAKAFCDIEPIYTFEGTYDINTLVTGREVTGFASFKSVAQKSRL
;
A
#
# COMPACT_ATOMS: atom_id res chain seq x y z
N MET A 1 -42.76 17.30 -1.24
CA MET A 1 -42.98 16.33 -0.14
C MET A 1 -42.46 16.92 1.16
N LYS A 2 -43.01 16.53 2.32
CA LYS A 2 -42.28 16.68 3.60
C LYS A 2 -41.20 15.60 3.66
N MET A 3 -40.02 15.92 4.19
CA MET A 3 -39.00 14.90 4.48
C MET A 3 -39.39 14.13 5.75
N PRO A 4 -39.04 12.83 5.88
CA PRO A 4 -39.28 12.07 7.11
C PRO A 4 -38.47 12.63 8.29
N SER A 5 -39.02 12.51 9.50
CA SER A 5 -38.37 12.99 10.74
C SER A 5 -37.00 12.36 11.00
N TYR A 6 -36.76 11.15 10.50
CA TYR A 6 -35.49 10.42 10.65
C TYR A 6 -34.41 10.82 9.63
N PHE A 7 -34.71 11.64 8.62
CA PHE A 7 -33.78 11.91 7.51
C PHE A 7 -32.48 12.64 7.94
N ASN A 8 -32.56 13.48 8.99
CA ASN A 8 -31.42 14.23 9.54
C ASN A 8 -30.82 13.60 10.80
N LEU A 9 -31.16 12.33 11.11
CA LEU A 9 -30.52 11.62 12.24
C LEU A 9 -29.11 11.16 11.83
N PRO A 10 -28.16 11.07 12.79
CA PRO A 10 -26.86 10.47 12.52
C PRO A 10 -26.99 9.00 12.12
N ALA A 11 -25.99 8.49 11.40
CA ALA A 11 -25.90 7.06 11.10
C ALA A 11 -25.87 6.23 12.39
N LEU A 12 -26.51 5.06 12.36
CA LEU A 12 -26.49 4.12 13.48
C LEU A 12 -25.07 3.52 13.61
N ASP A 13 -24.55 3.43 14.83
CA ASP A 13 -23.27 2.79 15.12
C ASP A 13 -23.21 1.38 14.52
N VAL A 14 -22.12 1.06 13.80
CA VAL A 14 -21.97 -0.20 13.07
C VAL A 14 -22.03 -1.44 13.97
N SER A 15 -21.62 -1.33 15.24
CA SER A 15 -21.73 -2.42 16.23
C SER A 15 -23.18 -2.69 16.64
N VAL A 16 -24.05 -1.66 16.62
CA VAL A 16 -25.49 -1.77 16.89
C VAL A 16 -26.24 -2.19 15.62
N ALA A 17 -25.83 -1.70 14.46
CA ALA A 17 -26.40 -2.07 13.16
C ALA A 17 -26.06 -3.51 12.74
N PHE A 18 -24.89 -4.02 13.14
CA PHE A 18 -24.39 -5.34 12.75
C PHE A 18 -23.63 -6.08 13.88
N PRO A 19 -24.29 -6.46 14.99
CA PRO A 19 -23.65 -7.09 16.16
C PRO A 19 -23.12 -8.53 15.92
N GLN A 20 -22.98 -8.98 14.67
CA GLN A 20 -22.51 -10.31 14.29
C GLN A 20 -21.12 -10.35 13.66
N ALA A 21 -20.47 -9.19 13.45
CA ALA A 21 -19.08 -9.14 13.01
C ALA A 21 -18.40 -7.85 13.48
N THR A 22 -17.11 -7.95 13.75
CA THR A 22 -16.27 -6.86 14.25
C THR A 22 -15.93 -5.87 13.11
N PRO A 23 -16.14 -4.55 13.27
CA PRO A 23 -15.67 -3.55 12.31
C PRO A 23 -14.15 -3.39 12.40
N ALA A 24 -13.52 -2.93 11.32
CA ALA A 24 -12.06 -2.82 11.20
C ALA A 24 -11.41 -1.77 12.11
N SER A 25 -12.21 -0.94 12.81
CA SER A 25 -11.75 -0.06 13.89
C SER A 25 -11.19 -0.83 15.09
N ASN A 26 -11.61 -2.10 15.28
CA ASN A 26 -10.89 -3.09 16.07
C ASN A 26 -10.20 -4.08 15.12
N PHE A 27 -8.94 -3.80 14.78
CA PHE A 27 -8.31 -4.40 13.60
C PHE A 27 -8.09 -5.93 13.73
N PRO A 28 -8.39 -6.74 12.69
CA PRO A 28 -8.30 -8.19 12.78
C PRO A 28 -6.85 -8.72 12.95
N PRO A 29 -6.63 -9.75 13.79
CA PRO A 29 -5.31 -10.32 14.03
C PRO A 29 -4.72 -10.97 12.77
N CYS A 30 -3.39 -11.05 12.71
CA CYS A 30 -2.66 -11.52 11.52
C CYS A 30 -2.77 -13.05 11.31
N ALA A 31 -3.90 -13.50 10.77
CA ALA A 31 -4.16 -14.89 10.38
C ALA A 31 -3.73 -15.23 8.93
N SER A 32 -3.04 -14.32 8.26
CA SER A 32 -2.57 -14.46 6.86
C SER A 32 -1.10 -14.90 6.74
N ASP A 33 -0.37 -14.96 7.86
CA ASP A 33 1.00 -15.46 7.96
C ASP A 33 0.97 -16.98 8.21
N TYR A 34 0.85 -17.75 7.13
CA TYR A 34 0.64 -19.20 7.20
C TYR A 34 1.91 -20.00 6.87
N PHE A 35 2.87 -19.40 6.16
CA PHE A 35 4.21 -19.95 5.92
C PHE A 35 5.28 -19.36 6.85
N HIS A 36 4.88 -18.89 8.05
CA HIS A 36 5.77 -18.47 9.14
C HIS A 36 6.87 -17.46 8.72
N PHE A 37 6.47 -16.34 8.11
CA PHE A 37 7.41 -15.40 7.46
C PHE A 37 8.46 -14.77 8.40
N ASN A 38 8.30 -14.84 9.72
CA ASN A 38 9.34 -14.46 10.66
C ASN A 38 10.64 -15.28 10.46
N ASP A 39 10.55 -16.54 10.00
CA ASP A 39 11.71 -17.40 9.73
C ASP A 39 12.58 -16.86 8.57
N LEU A 40 12.02 -15.98 7.74
CA LEU A 40 12.69 -15.29 6.63
C LEU A 40 13.17 -13.87 6.97
N LEU A 41 12.94 -13.42 8.21
CA LEU A 41 13.22 -12.07 8.71
C LEU A 41 14.21 -12.11 9.88
N LYS A 42 15.18 -11.20 9.87
CA LYS A 42 16.11 -11.04 10.99
C LYS A 42 15.41 -10.43 12.23
N PRO A 43 15.97 -10.57 13.45
CA PRO A 43 15.35 -10.01 14.65
C PRO A 43 15.05 -8.50 14.57
N GLU A 44 15.90 -7.70 13.94
CA GLU A 44 15.65 -6.27 13.73
C GLU A 44 14.51 -6.00 12.72
N GLU A 45 14.31 -6.89 11.75
CA GLU A 45 13.25 -6.80 10.75
C GLU A 45 11.90 -7.21 11.34
N GLN A 46 11.89 -8.22 12.22
CA GLN A 46 10.72 -8.61 13.04
C GLN A 46 10.35 -7.53 14.06
N ALA A 47 11.33 -6.87 14.69
CA ALA A 47 11.07 -5.76 15.62
C ALA A 47 10.42 -4.56 14.91
N VAL A 48 10.88 -4.22 13.70
CA VAL A 48 10.22 -3.21 12.84
C VAL A 48 8.79 -3.64 12.49
N ARG A 49 8.58 -4.91 12.10
CA ARG A 49 7.26 -5.46 11.77
C ARG A 49 6.24 -5.23 12.88
N ASN A 50 6.56 -5.65 14.10
CA ASN A 50 5.66 -5.60 15.24
C ASN A 50 5.37 -4.15 15.66
N LYS A 51 6.42 -3.31 15.76
CA LYS A 51 6.29 -1.89 16.13
C LYS A 51 5.39 -1.11 15.14
N VAL A 52 5.55 -1.36 13.84
CA VAL A 52 4.71 -0.72 12.81
C VAL A 52 3.27 -1.24 12.89
N ARG A 53 3.09 -2.55 13.01
CA ARG A 53 1.76 -3.19 13.17
C ARG A 53 0.97 -2.58 14.33
N GLU A 54 1.54 -2.61 15.54
CA GLU A 54 0.91 -2.12 16.77
C GLU A 54 0.46 -0.65 16.64
N CYS A 55 1.32 0.20 16.06
CA CYS A 55 0.99 1.60 15.82
C CYS A 55 -0.14 1.79 14.81
N MET A 56 -0.17 0.99 13.74
CA MET A 56 -1.21 1.11 12.70
C MET A 56 -2.56 0.61 13.21
N GLU A 57 -2.60 -0.53 13.90
CA GLU A 57 -3.82 -1.11 14.47
C GLU A 57 -4.40 -0.23 15.58
N LYS A 58 -3.56 0.43 16.38
CA LYS A 58 -4.00 1.28 17.49
C LYS A 58 -4.33 2.72 17.10
N GLU A 59 -3.55 3.33 16.21
CA GLU A 59 -3.58 4.78 15.98
C GLU A 59 -4.24 5.17 14.63
N ILE A 60 -4.37 4.24 13.68
CA ILE A 60 -4.92 4.49 12.33
C ILE A 60 -6.24 3.75 12.08
N ALA A 61 -6.30 2.46 12.44
CA ALA A 61 -7.51 1.65 12.21
C ALA A 61 -8.80 2.25 12.80
N PRO A 62 -8.82 2.87 14.01
CA PRO A 62 -10.03 3.45 14.57
C PRO A 62 -10.59 4.67 13.80
N ILE A 63 -9.76 5.35 13.00
CA ILE A 63 -10.10 6.63 12.33
C ILE A 63 -10.16 6.53 10.80
N MET A 64 -9.56 5.50 10.20
CA MET A 64 -9.35 5.44 8.74
C MET A 64 -10.65 5.50 7.92
N THR A 65 -11.77 4.99 8.44
CA THR A 65 -13.07 4.98 7.75
C THR A 65 -13.59 6.39 7.51
N GLU A 66 -13.59 7.24 8.55
CA GLU A 66 -14.10 8.61 8.49
C GLU A 66 -13.26 9.47 7.54
N TYR A 67 -11.94 9.42 7.67
CA TYR A 67 -11.03 10.18 6.81
C TYR A 67 -11.08 9.73 5.34
N TRP A 68 -11.24 8.43 5.10
CA TRP A 68 -11.34 7.89 3.74
C TRP A 68 -12.64 8.30 3.05
N GLU A 69 -13.79 8.20 3.74
CA GLU A 69 -15.09 8.61 3.20
C GLU A 69 -15.14 10.13 2.90
N LYS A 70 -14.53 10.95 3.77
CA LYS A 70 -14.38 12.40 3.54
C LYS A 70 -13.33 12.78 2.50
N ALA A 71 -12.49 11.84 2.05
CA ALA A 71 -11.26 12.07 1.29
C ALA A 71 -10.29 13.08 1.96
N GLU A 72 -10.29 13.14 3.30
CA GLU A 72 -9.43 14.00 4.12
C GLU A 72 -8.13 13.29 4.54
N PHE A 73 -7.09 14.05 4.89
CA PHE A 73 -5.85 13.48 5.43
C PHE A 73 -5.75 13.66 6.95
N PRO A 74 -5.47 12.59 7.74
CA PRO A 74 -5.43 12.67 9.19
C PRO A 74 -4.09 13.25 9.70
N PHE A 75 -3.84 14.54 9.47
CA PHE A 75 -2.57 15.23 9.81
C PHE A 75 -1.99 14.93 11.20
N HIS A 76 -2.85 14.72 12.20
CA HIS A 76 -2.45 14.40 13.57
C HIS A 76 -1.70 13.07 13.73
N VAL A 77 -1.66 12.20 12.70
CA VAL A 77 -0.90 10.94 12.71
C VAL A 77 0.56 11.11 12.30
N ILE A 78 0.95 12.22 11.68
CA ILE A 78 2.33 12.46 11.22
C ILE A 78 3.37 12.27 12.36
N PRO A 79 3.15 12.80 13.58
CA PRO A 79 4.05 12.55 14.72
C PRO A 79 4.14 11.07 15.14
N LYS A 80 3.10 10.27 14.89
CA LYS A 80 3.10 8.81 15.16
C LYS A 80 4.02 8.09 14.16
N PHE A 81 3.91 8.43 12.87
CA PHE A 81 4.83 7.92 11.84
C PHE A 81 6.29 8.39 12.07
N ALA A 82 6.51 9.60 12.56
CA ALA A 82 7.82 10.06 12.97
C ALA A 82 8.40 9.20 14.13
N ALA A 83 7.58 8.90 15.15
CA ALA A 83 7.96 8.04 16.28
C ALA A 83 8.24 6.58 15.88
N LEU A 84 7.64 6.09 14.78
CA LEU A 84 8.01 4.79 14.20
C LEU A 84 9.48 4.77 13.73
N ARG A 85 10.05 5.91 13.30
CA ARG A 85 11.40 6.04 12.72
C ARG A 85 11.62 5.12 11.52
N ILE A 86 10.64 5.05 10.62
CA ILE A 86 10.72 4.35 9.33
C ILE A 86 10.97 5.29 8.14
N ALA A 87 10.67 6.59 8.28
CA ALA A 87 10.97 7.59 7.26
C ALA A 87 12.47 7.68 6.97
N GLY A 88 12.84 7.59 5.69
CA GLY A 88 14.22 7.46 5.21
C GLY A 88 14.67 6.01 4.97
N GLY A 89 13.92 5.00 5.43
CA GLY A 89 14.11 3.60 5.05
C GLY A 89 15.56 3.11 5.15
N THR A 90 16.16 2.80 4.00
CA THR A 90 17.53 2.26 3.89
C THR A 90 18.64 3.31 3.90
N ILE A 91 18.31 4.61 3.90
CA ILE A 91 19.30 5.70 3.87
C ILE A 91 20.10 5.69 5.17
N LYS A 92 21.44 5.63 5.05
CA LYS A 92 22.39 5.66 6.17
C LYS A 92 22.87 7.09 6.42
N GLY A 93 22.99 7.48 7.68
CA GLY A 93 23.37 8.84 8.08
C GLY A 93 22.20 9.83 8.00
N TYR A 94 22.50 11.14 8.11
CA TYR A 94 21.54 12.25 7.98
C TYR A 94 20.27 12.15 8.86
N GLY A 95 20.35 11.45 10.01
CA GLY A 95 19.21 11.21 10.91
C GLY A 95 18.26 10.07 10.49
N CYS A 96 18.41 9.55 9.27
CA CYS A 96 17.66 8.41 8.74
C CYS A 96 17.96 7.11 9.52
N PRO A 97 17.04 6.12 9.51
CA PRO A 97 17.16 4.92 10.33
C PRO A 97 18.13 3.85 9.79
N GLY A 98 18.50 3.89 8.49
CA GLY A 98 19.49 2.97 7.92
C GLY A 98 19.08 1.48 7.91
N LEU A 99 17.79 1.20 7.77
CA LEU A 99 17.21 -0.15 7.78
C LEU A 99 17.77 -1.04 6.66
N SER A 100 17.61 -2.36 6.78
CA SER A 100 17.71 -3.25 5.62
C SER A 100 16.55 -2.97 4.63
N ILE A 101 16.74 -3.31 3.36
CA ILE A 101 15.65 -3.18 2.37
C ILE A 101 14.47 -4.08 2.73
N THR A 102 14.72 -5.28 3.28
CA THR A 102 13.67 -6.16 3.81
C THR A 102 12.93 -5.51 4.98
N GLY A 103 13.61 -4.90 5.96
CA GLY A 103 12.95 -4.17 7.05
C GLY A 103 12.11 -2.98 6.56
N SER A 104 12.61 -2.24 5.58
CA SER A 104 11.87 -1.14 4.94
C SER A 104 10.65 -1.63 4.13
N ALA A 105 10.76 -2.78 3.47
CA ALA A 105 9.65 -3.40 2.75
C ALA A 105 8.58 -3.95 3.69
N VAL A 106 8.99 -4.60 4.79
CA VAL A 106 8.09 -5.11 5.84
C VAL A 106 7.34 -3.96 6.53
N ALA A 107 8.01 -2.85 6.84
CA ALA A 107 7.34 -1.64 7.33
C ALA A 107 6.28 -1.14 6.34
N THR A 108 6.61 -1.07 5.04
CA THR A 108 5.67 -0.65 3.98
C THR A 108 4.44 -1.55 3.92
N ALA A 109 4.63 -2.87 4.10
CA ALA A 109 3.57 -3.87 4.08
C ALA A 109 2.66 -3.81 5.32
N GLU A 110 3.20 -3.65 6.53
CA GLU A 110 2.38 -3.54 7.75
C GLU A 110 1.59 -2.22 7.82
N VAL A 111 2.08 -1.12 7.20
CA VAL A 111 1.27 0.10 6.97
C VAL A 111 0.16 -0.18 5.95
N ALA A 112 0.50 -0.76 4.79
CA ALA A 112 -0.50 -1.04 3.74
C ALA A 112 -1.60 -2.01 4.16
N ARG A 113 -1.28 -2.95 5.07
CA ARG A 113 -2.23 -3.92 5.62
C ARG A 113 -3.42 -3.24 6.31
N VAL A 114 -3.19 -2.09 6.96
CA VAL A 114 -4.23 -1.31 7.64
C VAL A 114 -4.77 -0.20 6.73
N ASP A 115 -3.89 0.65 6.19
CA ASP A 115 -4.30 1.76 5.33
C ASP A 115 -3.32 2.02 4.17
N ALA A 116 -3.80 1.80 2.95
CA ALA A 116 -3.04 2.01 1.73
C ALA A 116 -2.80 3.49 1.41
N SER A 117 -3.63 4.41 1.91
CA SER A 117 -3.43 5.85 1.78
C SER A 117 -2.23 6.32 2.60
N CYS A 118 -2.15 5.92 3.88
CA CYS A 118 -0.98 6.13 4.74
C CYS A 118 0.28 5.45 4.18
N SER A 119 0.16 4.23 3.63
CA SER A 119 1.31 3.57 3.00
C SER A 119 1.79 4.32 1.76
N THR A 120 0.87 4.86 0.94
CA THR A 120 1.20 5.72 -0.21
C THR A 120 1.85 7.03 0.23
N PHE A 121 1.31 7.71 1.27
CA PHE A 121 1.90 8.91 1.87
C PHE A 121 3.34 8.67 2.33
N TYR A 122 3.56 7.58 3.08
CA TYR A 122 4.87 7.18 3.58
C TYR A 122 5.85 6.79 2.44
N LEU A 123 5.41 6.00 1.48
CA LEU A 123 6.21 5.53 0.35
C LEU A 123 6.67 6.68 -0.55
N VAL A 124 5.76 7.62 -0.89
CA VAL A 124 6.10 8.78 -1.73
C VAL A 124 7.10 9.70 -1.03
N HIS A 125 6.95 9.92 0.28
CA HIS A 125 7.88 10.72 1.08
C HIS A 125 9.25 10.03 1.25
N SER A 126 9.26 8.77 1.70
CA SER A 126 10.46 8.03 2.07
C SER A 126 11.16 7.40 0.86
N SER A 127 10.47 6.50 0.17
CA SER A 127 11.05 5.64 -0.87
C SER A 127 11.21 6.32 -2.22
N LEU A 128 10.57 7.48 -2.45
CA LEU A 128 10.77 8.28 -3.66
C LEU A 128 11.49 9.60 -3.37
N ALA A 129 10.93 10.49 -2.53
CA ALA A 129 11.48 11.83 -2.36
C ALA A 129 12.81 11.86 -1.58
N MET A 130 12.85 11.28 -0.37
CA MET A 130 14.09 11.17 0.41
C MET A 130 15.14 10.32 -0.32
N LEU A 131 14.74 9.21 -0.94
CA LEU A 131 15.67 8.35 -1.69
C LEU A 131 16.30 9.10 -2.88
N THR A 132 15.53 9.92 -3.60
CA THR A 132 16.06 10.76 -4.68
C THR A 132 17.09 11.78 -4.16
N ILE A 133 16.84 12.40 -3.01
CA ILE A 133 17.81 13.33 -2.39
C ILE A 133 19.09 12.58 -1.95
N ALA A 134 18.96 11.37 -1.39
CA ALA A 134 20.09 10.58 -0.93
C ALA A 134 20.98 10.05 -2.08
N LEU A 135 20.37 9.63 -3.20
CA LEU A 135 21.07 9.10 -4.37
C LEU A 135 21.60 10.18 -5.31
N CYS A 136 20.81 11.23 -5.57
CA CYS A 136 21.07 12.19 -6.64
C CYS A 136 21.34 13.63 -6.15
N GLY A 137 21.08 13.93 -4.87
CA GLY A 137 21.35 15.26 -4.30
C GLY A 137 22.84 15.47 -4.00
N SER A 138 23.24 16.74 -3.90
CA SER A 138 24.56 17.11 -3.35
C SER A 138 24.61 16.92 -1.84
N GLU A 139 25.80 16.80 -1.26
CA GLU A 139 25.96 16.64 0.20
C GLU A 139 25.33 17.79 0.99
N ALA A 140 25.38 19.03 0.48
CA ALA A 140 24.68 20.17 1.06
C ALA A 140 23.15 19.99 1.05
N GLN A 141 22.57 19.40 0.00
CA GLN A 141 21.13 19.10 -0.06
C GLN A 141 20.77 17.95 0.89
N LYS A 142 21.59 16.90 0.99
CA LYS A 142 21.38 15.78 1.92
C LYS A 142 21.36 16.25 3.37
N GLN A 143 22.41 16.98 3.79
CA GLN A 143 22.51 17.52 5.15
C GLN A 143 21.39 18.53 5.46
N LYS A 144 20.96 19.34 4.50
CA LYS A 144 19.89 20.34 4.70
C LYS A 144 18.51 19.70 4.84
N TYR A 145 18.17 18.70 4.04
CA TYR A 145 16.78 18.22 3.93
C TYR A 145 16.51 16.89 4.64
N LEU A 146 17.40 15.89 4.51
CA LEU A 146 17.12 14.54 5.02
C LEU A 146 16.86 14.47 6.54
N PRO A 147 17.53 15.24 7.43
CA PRO A 147 17.25 15.17 8.87
C PRO A 147 15.85 15.64 9.26
N SER A 148 15.28 16.62 8.53
CA SER A 148 13.92 17.11 8.77
C SER A 148 12.86 16.14 8.21
N LEU A 149 13.13 15.57 7.03
CA LEU A 149 12.29 14.57 6.39
C LEU A 149 12.25 13.27 7.22
N ALA A 150 13.39 12.77 7.72
CA ALA A 150 13.46 11.58 8.58
C ALA A 150 12.71 11.74 9.92
N GLN A 151 12.50 12.98 10.37
CA GLN A 151 11.69 13.33 11.55
C GLN A 151 10.24 13.68 11.18
N MET A 152 9.89 13.65 9.90
CA MET A 152 8.61 14.07 9.31
C MET A 152 8.14 15.47 9.77
N LYS A 153 9.09 16.34 10.13
CA LYS A 153 8.86 17.76 10.46
C LYS A 153 8.53 18.60 9.23
N THR A 154 8.97 18.12 8.08
CA THR A 154 8.63 18.61 6.74
C THR A 154 8.17 17.42 5.92
N ILE A 155 7.12 17.58 5.14
CA ILE A 155 6.62 16.57 4.21
C ILE A 155 7.16 16.87 2.80
N ALA A 156 7.40 15.80 2.05
CA ALA A 156 7.87 15.88 0.66
C ALA A 156 7.01 14.99 -0.23
N CYS A 157 6.85 15.42 -1.48
CA CYS A 157 6.33 14.58 -2.56
C CYS A 157 7.41 14.37 -3.62
N TRP A 158 7.38 13.20 -4.27
CA TRP A 158 8.21 12.93 -5.45
C TRP A 158 7.37 12.91 -6.69
N VAL A 159 7.88 13.58 -7.70
CA VAL A 159 7.68 13.39 -9.14
C VAL A 159 8.79 14.17 -9.91
N GLY A 160 8.97 14.03 -11.24
CA GLY A 160 10.23 14.49 -11.92
C GLY A 160 10.14 15.63 -12.97
N GLY A 161 11.08 16.60 -12.93
CA GLY A 161 11.22 17.76 -13.84
C GLY A 161 12.32 18.78 -13.41
N GLY A 162 12.70 19.75 -14.27
CA GLY A 162 13.73 20.78 -14.00
C GLY A 162 13.31 22.22 -14.37
N TRP A 163 14.18 23.23 -14.15
CA TRP A 163 13.92 24.66 -14.43
C TRP A 163 13.58 24.91 -15.94
N ILE A 164 12.71 25.85 -16.34
CA ILE A 164 11.92 26.87 -15.62
C ILE A 164 10.44 26.43 -15.55
N LEU A 165 9.69 26.89 -14.55
CA LEU A 165 8.33 26.43 -14.26
C LEU A 165 7.21 27.30 -14.88
N ASP A 166 6.50 26.72 -15.84
CA ASP A 166 5.10 27.00 -16.17
C ASP A 166 4.39 25.66 -16.49
N GLY A 167 3.08 25.57 -16.25
CA GLY A 167 2.24 24.39 -16.54
C GLY A 167 1.51 23.74 -15.36
N GLN A 168 0.52 22.90 -15.67
CA GLN A 168 -0.37 22.23 -14.69
C GLN A 168 -0.02 20.76 -14.43
N LYS A 169 -0.42 20.22 -13.26
CA LYS A 169 -0.43 18.77 -12.95
C LYS A 169 -1.72 18.32 -12.26
N ARG A 170 -1.92 17.00 -12.19
CA ARG A 170 -3.06 16.32 -11.56
C ARG A 170 -2.56 15.10 -10.76
N TRP A 171 -3.34 14.64 -9.77
CA TRP A 171 -3.15 13.40 -9.01
C TRP A 171 -1.87 13.26 -8.15
N ILE A 172 -1.19 14.34 -7.74
CA ILE A 172 -0.02 14.25 -6.86
C ILE A 172 -0.46 13.97 -5.40
N GLY A 173 0.10 12.95 -4.77
CA GLY A 173 -0.12 12.69 -3.34
C GLY A 173 0.61 13.73 -2.48
N ASN A 174 -0.01 14.17 -1.38
CA ASN A 174 0.52 15.13 -0.40
C ASN A 174 0.74 16.57 -0.93
N SER A 175 0.49 16.87 -2.22
CA SER A 175 0.88 18.17 -2.81
C SER A 175 0.12 19.38 -2.29
N THR A 176 -1.02 19.18 -1.62
CA THR A 176 -1.79 20.24 -0.97
C THR A 176 -1.16 20.71 0.35
N PHE A 177 -0.12 20.04 0.85
CA PHE A 177 0.49 20.33 2.15
C PHE A 177 2.00 19.99 2.27
N ALA A 178 2.71 19.76 1.16
CA ALA A 178 4.13 19.41 1.18
C ALA A 178 5.04 20.65 1.17
N ASP A 179 6.00 20.71 2.09
CA ASP A 179 7.01 21.79 2.19
C ASP A 179 8.06 21.74 1.09
N LEU A 180 8.24 20.58 0.45
CA LEU A 180 9.19 20.36 -0.63
C LEU A 180 8.54 19.55 -1.77
N LEU A 181 8.46 20.16 -2.96
CA LEU A 181 7.86 19.54 -4.14
C LEU A 181 8.89 19.26 -5.24
N VAL A 182 8.93 18.01 -5.69
CA VAL A 182 9.60 17.52 -6.91
C VAL A 182 8.44 17.03 -7.82
N ILE A 183 8.33 17.40 -9.12
CA ILE A 183 7.07 17.36 -9.94
C ILE A 183 7.32 16.95 -11.44
N PHE A 184 6.83 15.84 -12.08
CA PHE A 184 5.50 15.47 -12.69
C PHE A 184 5.02 13.95 -12.58
N ALA A 185 3.69 13.62 -12.57
CA ALA A 185 3.03 12.35 -12.08
C ALA A 185 2.06 11.61 -13.09
N ARG A 186 1.34 10.44 -12.93
CA ARG A 186 1.12 9.29 -11.94
C ARG A 186 0.35 8.12 -12.71
N ASN A 187 -0.50 7.11 -12.31
CA ASN A 187 -1.16 6.40 -11.14
C ASN A 187 -1.90 5.09 -11.67
N THR A 188 -2.49 4.05 -11.01
CA THR A 188 -2.41 3.25 -9.72
C THR A 188 -3.25 1.86 -9.68
N THR A 189 -3.03 0.85 -8.74
CA THR A 189 -3.86 -0.38 -8.25
C THR A 189 -3.31 -1.47 -7.11
N THR A 190 -3.92 -1.88 -5.93
CA THR A 190 -4.05 -3.24 -5.18
C THR A 190 -3.76 -3.55 -3.63
N ASN A 191 -4.46 -4.54 -2.95
CA ASN A 191 -4.46 -5.00 -1.48
C ASN A 191 -4.89 -6.50 -1.13
N GLN A 192 -5.09 -6.84 0.19
CA GLN A 192 -6.05 -7.82 0.87
C GLN A 192 -5.58 -9.22 1.43
N ILE A 193 -6.22 -9.95 2.41
CA ILE A 193 -7.00 -9.68 3.70
C ILE A 193 -7.42 -11.01 4.46
N ASN A 194 -7.82 -11.05 5.77
CA ASN A 194 -8.57 -12.19 6.42
C ASN A 194 -9.28 -11.91 7.81
N GLY A 195 -10.55 -12.34 8.05
CA GLY A 195 -11.23 -12.19 9.37
C GLY A 195 -12.72 -12.61 9.49
N TYR A 196 -13.63 -11.83 8.90
CA TYR A 196 -15.12 -11.83 9.06
C TYR A 196 -15.86 -13.20 9.09
N LEU A 197 -15.39 -14.19 8.32
CA LEU A 197 -16.14 -15.43 8.04
C LEU A 197 -16.28 -16.39 9.23
N LYS A 198 -15.52 -16.19 10.32
CA LYS A 198 -15.65 -16.96 11.56
C LYS A 198 -16.79 -16.45 12.46
N GLU A 199 -17.11 -15.16 12.37
CA GLU A 199 -18.07 -14.48 13.25
C GLU A 199 -19.48 -14.55 12.66
N ARG A 200 -19.63 -14.16 11.38
CA ARG A 200 -20.91 -14.12 10.68
C ARG A 200 -21.48 -15.53 10.45
N LYS A 201 -22.73 -15.75 10.89
CA LYS A 201 -23.48 -17.00 10.71
C LYS A 201 -24.63 -16.86 9.70
N GLN A 202 -24.83 -17.88 8.87
CA GLN A 202 -25.99 -18.06 7.99
C GLN A 202 -26.36 -19.55 7.91
N PHE A 203 -27.64 -19.86 7.70
CA PHE A 203 -28.15 -21.25 7.68
C PHE A 203 -27.74 -22.10 8.92
N GLY A 204 -27.64 -21.45 10.08
CA GLY A 204 -27.24 -22.08 11.35
C GLY A 204 -25.72 -22.20 11.59
N ALA A 205 -24.88 -22.04 10.57
CA ALA A 205 -23.43 -22.25 10.66
C ALA A 205 -22.62 -20.95 10.41
N PRO A 206 -21.37 -20.83 10.90
CA PRO A 206 -20.44 -19.78 10.47
C PRO A 206 -20.19 -19.84 8.97
N LEU A 207 -19.99 -18.70 8.30
CA LEU A 207 -19.73 -18.68 6.86
C LEU A 207 -18.47 -19.47 6.46
N ALA A 208 -17.47 -19.56 7.34
CA ALA A 208 -16.29 -20.40 7.16
C ALA A 208 -16.58 -21.93 7.10
N ALA A 209 -17.81 -22.39 7.34
CA ALA A 209 -18.19 -23.79 7.22
C ALA A 209 -18.58 -24.22 5.79
N PHE A 210 -18.86 -23.28 4.88
CA PHE A 210 -19.31 -23.60 3.52
C PHE A 210 -18.14 -23.79 2.56
N GLN A 211 -18.21 -24.83 1.72
CA GLN A 211 -17.13 -25.24 0.80
C GLN A 211 -16.64 -24.08 -0.10
N ILE A 212 -17.55 -23.31 -0.71
CA ILE A 212 -17.20 -22.18 -1.59
C ILE A 212 -16.49 -21.07 -0.80
N SER A 213 -16.89 -20.82 0.44
CA SER A 213 -16.23 -19.84 1.30
C SER A 213 -14.81 -20.29 1.69
N GLN A 214 -14.62 -21.58 1.98
CA GLN A 214 -13.30 -22.15 2.23
C GLN A 214 -12.41 -22.13 0.98
N GLN A 215 -12.96 -22.47 -0.20
CA GLN A 215 -12.23 -22.44 -1.47
C GLN A 215 -11.66 -21.05 -1.77
N LYS A 216 -12.48 -20.00 -1.64
CA LYS A 216 -12.04 -18.62 -1.88
C LYS A 216 -11.05 -18.14 -0.81
N LEU A 217 -11.24 -18.55 0.45
CA LEU A 217 -10.26 -18.31 1.53
C LEU A 217 -8.88 -18.92 1.24
N VAL A 218 -8.79 -20.16 0.76
CA VAL A 218 -7.48 -20.78 0.46
C VAL A 218 -6.85 -20.23 -0.82
N GLN A 219 -7.65 -19.78 -1.79
CA GLN A 219 -7.15 -19.03 -2.96
C GLN A 219 -6.53 -17.70 -2.53
N MET A 220 -7.22 -16.91 -1.69
CA MET A 220 -6.68 -15.68 -1.09
C MET A 220 -5.40 -15.97 -0.30
N LEU A 221 -5.42 -16.99 0.57
CA LEU A 221 -4.26 -17.33 1.42
C LEU A 221 -3.04 -17.72 0.59
N GLY A 222 -3.23 -18.56 -0.44
CA GLY A 222 -2.16 -18.99 -1.36
C GLY A 222 -1.57 -17.82 -2.17
N ASN A 223 -2.44 -16.94 -2.70
CA ASN A 223 -2.00 -15.70 -3.34
C ASN A 223 -1.15 -14.86 -2.36
N ILE A 224 -1.61 -14.66 -1.11
CA ILE A 224 -0.86 -13.91 -0.09
C ILE A 224 0.52 -14.53 0.17
N GLN A 225 0.60 -15.86 0.34
CA GLN A 225 1.89 -16.49 0.66
C GLN A 225 2.89 -16.29 -0.49
N ALA A 226 2.45 -16.51 -1.74
CA ALA A 226 3.31 -16.37 -2.90
C ALA A 226 3.71 -14.91 -3.16
N MET A 227 2.82 -13.94 -2.91
CA MET A 227 3.15 -12.51 -3.01
C MET A 227 4.26 -12.09 -2.03
N ILE A 228 4.18 -12.56 -0.77
CA ILE A 228 5.20 -12.26 0.25
C ILE A 228 6.54 -12.90 -0.12
N LEU A 229 6.55 -14.16 -0.58
CA LEU A 229 7.78 -14.84 -1.02
C LEU A 229 8.44 -14.16 -2.23
N VAL A 230 7.66 -13.71 -3.22
CA VAL A 230 8.19 -12.94 -4.37
C VAL A 230 8.76 -11.60 -3.91
N GLY A 231 8.04 -10.85 -3.05
CA GLY A 231 8.51 -9.57 -2.50
C GLY A 231 9.79 -9.71 -1.67
N TRP A 232 9.88 -10.74 -0.84
CA TRP A 232 11.09 -11.10 -0.10
C TRP A 232 12.25 -11.45 -1.04
N ARG A 233 11.99 -12.24 -2.11
CA ARG A 233 13.04 -12.61 -3.07
C ARG A 233 13.59 -11.40 -3.82
N LEU A 234 12.74 -10.43 -4.17
CA LEU A 234 13.20 -9.15 -4.74
C LEU A 234 14.11 -8.39 -3.77
N CYS A 235 13.76 -8.31 -2.49
CA CYS A 235 14.62 -7.71 -1.48
C CYS A 235 16.00 -8.38 -1.43
N LYS A 236 16.06 -9.72 -1.49
CA LYS A 236 17.34 -10.47 -1.46
C LYS A 236 18.10 -10.41 -2.79
N LEU A 237 17.44 -10.14 -3.92
CA LEU A 237 18.11 -9.77 -5.17
C LEU A 237 18.74 -8.37 -5.09
N TYR A 238 18.06 -7.41 -4.45
CA TYR A 238 18.61 -6.07 -4.23
C TYR A 238 19.80 -6.08 -3.26
N GLU A 239 19.67 -6.76 -2.10
CA GLU A 239 20.76 -6.90 -1.11
C GLU A 239 22.02 -7.56 -1.68
N SER A 240 21.87 -8.46 -2.65
CA SER A 240 23.00 -9.12 -3.33
C SER A 240 23.51 -8.41 -4.59
N GLY A 241 22.97 -7.23 -4.93
CA GLY A 241 23.37 -6.45 -6.11
C GLY A 241 22.99 -7.09 -7.44
N LYS A 242 22.08 -8.07 -7.45
CA LYS A 242 21.70 -8.89 -8.61
C LYS A 242 20.32 -8.54 -9.21
N MET A 243 19.63 -7.56 -8.65
CA MET A 243 18.32 -7.12 -9.15
C MET A 243 18.46 -6.28 -10.43
N THR A 244 17.73 -6.67 -11.47
CA THR A 244 17.56 -5.89 -12.70
C THR A 244 16.24 -5.11 -12.67
N PRO A 245 16.03 -4.14 -13.58
CA PRO A 245 14.72 -3.52 -13.78
C PRO A 245 13.62 -4.55 -14.11
N GLY A 246 13.91 -5.56 -14.94
CA GLY A 246 12.97 -6.63 -15.27
C GLY A 246 12.53 -7.46 -14.06
N HIS A 247 13.43 -7.79 -13.13
CA HIS A 247 13.06 -8.45 -11.87
C HIS A 247 12.06 -7.60 -11.07
N ALA A 248 12.34 -6.30 -10.89
CA ALA A 248 11.47 -5.39 -10.14
C ALA A 248 10.11 -5.22 -10.81
N SER A 249 10.08 -5.03 -12.14
CA SER A 249 8.86 -4.90 -12.93
C SER A 249 8.02 -6.17 -12.95
N LEU A 250 8.64 -7.35 -13.05
CA LEU A 250 7.93 -8.62 -12.97
C LEU A 250 7.25 -8.79 -11.61
N GLY A 251 7.99 -8.59 -10.51
CA GLY A 251 7.38 -8.71 -9.19
C GLY A 251 6.31 -7.66 -8.93
N LYS A 252 6.51 -6.41 -9.37
CA LYS A 252 5.51 -5.33 -9.27
C LYS A 252 4.22 -5.67 -10.04
N SER A 253 4.31 -6.08 -11.30
CA SER A 253 3.14 -6.46 -12.11
C SER A 253 2.45 -7.73 -11.61
N TRP A 254 3.22 -8.78 -11.28
CA TRP A 254 2.66 -10.05 -10.84
C TRP A 254 2.03 -9.99 -9.44
N ILE A 255 2.74 -9.46 -8.42
CA ILE A 255 2.21 -9.35 -7.04
C ILE A 255 0.88 -8.60 -7.08
N THR A 256 0.85 -7.47 -7.77
CA THR A 256 -0.34 -6.64 -7.74
C THR A 256 -1.49 -7.21 -8.57
N LEU A 257 -1.22 -7.99 -9.63
CA LEU A 257 -2.27 -8.78 -10.30
C LEU A 257 -2.85 -9.90 -9.38
N ARG A 258 -2.01 -10.59 -8.60
CA ARG A 258 -2.47 -11.62 -7.64
C ARG A 258 -3.25 -11.01 -6.47
N ALA A 259 -2.83 -9.85 -6.01
CA ALA A 259 -3.58 -9.06 -5.05
C ALA A 259 -4.95 -8.65 -5.65
N ARG A 260 -5.05 -8.44 -6.98
CA ARG A 260 -6.28 -7.96 -7.65
C ARG A 260 -7.41 -8.96 -7.50
N GLU A 261 -7.06 -10.20 -7.77
CA GLU A 261 -7.89 -11.38 -7.57
C GLU A 261 -8.24 -11.57 -6.07
N THR A 262 -7.25 -11.45 -5.19
CA THR A 262 -7.41 -11.58 -3.73
C THR A 262 -8.41 -10.57 -3.16
N ALA A 263 -8.35 -9.32 -3.62
CA ALA A 263 -9.26 -8.26 -3.20
C ALA A 263 -10.69 -8.48 -3.69
N ALA A 264 -10.87 -8.95 -4.94
CA ALA A 264 -12.19 -9.28 -5.48
C ALA A 264 -12.84 -10.44 -4.72
N LEU A 265 -12.08 -11.51 -4.44
CA LEU A 265 -12.53 -12.66 -3.64
C LEU A 265 -12.93 -12.25 -2.22
N GLY A 266 -12.11 -11.42 -1.57
CA GLY A 266 -12.41 -10.86 -0.25
C GLY A 266 -13.72 -10.06 -0.24
N ARG A 267 -13.91 -9.20 -1.24
CA ARG A 267 -15.10 -8.35 -1.38
C ARG A 267 -16.40 -9.14 -1.44
N GLU A 268 -16.46 -10.20 -2.24
CA GLU A 268 -17.67 -11.01 -2.34
C GLU A 268 -17.93 -11.89 -1.12
N LEU A 269 -16.90 -12.32 -0.38
CA LEU A 269 -17.04 -13.12 0.84
C LEU A 269 -17.74 -12.37 1.98
N LEU A 270 -17.70 -11.04 1.99
CA LEU A 270 -18.45 -10.21 2.95
C LEU A 270 -19.87 -9.84 2.45
N GLY A 271 -20.23 -10.19 1.21
CA GLY A 271 -21.54 -9.91 0.63
C GLY A 271 -21.83 -8.40 0.56
N GLY A 272 -22.86 -7.97 1.29
CA GLY A 272 -23.27 -6.56 1.42
C GLY A 272 -22.32 -5.73 2.29
N ASN A 273 -21.81 -6.27 3.39
CA ASN A 273 -20.80 -5.56 4.21
C ASN A 273 -19.48 -5.37 3.45
N GLY A 274 -19.25 -6.16 2.39
CA GLY A 274 -18.12 -6.01 1.48
C GLY A 274 -18.17 -4.77 0.57
N ILE A 275 -19.20 -3.91 0.66
CA ILE A 275 -19.20 -2.58 0.05
C ILE A 275 -19.14 -1.43 1.08
N LEU A 276 -18.97 -1.73 2.37
CA LEU A 276 -18.82 -0.73 3.43
C LEU A 276 -17.34 -0.56 3.83
N ALA A 277 -16.89 0.68 3.95
CA ALA A 277 -15.51 0.99 4.35
C ALA A 277 -15.19 0.49 5.77
N ASP A 278 -16.19 0.44 6.66
CA ASP A 278 -16.14 -0.02 8.05
C ASP A 278 -15.54 -1.42 8.23
N PHE A 279 -15.73 -2.31 7.25
CA PHE A 279 -15.23 -3.68 7.31
C PHE A 279 -13.87 -3.87 6.63
N LEU A 280 -13.16 -2.77 6.33
CA LEU A 280 -11.89 -2.66 5.58
C LEU A 280 -11.96 -3.17 4.13
N VAL A 281 -12.66 -4.26 3.86
CA VAL A 281 -12.65 -4.97 2.57
C VAL A 281 -13.15 -4.11 1.42
N ALA A 282 -14.16 -3.24 1.61
CA ALA A 282 -14.57 -2.32 0.56
C ALA A 282 -13.52 -1.23 0.34
N LYS A 283 -12.96 -0.68 1.43
CA LYS A 283 -11.86 0.28 1.41
C LYS A 283 -10.67 -0.29 0.64
N ALA A 284 -10.26 -1.51 0.97
CA ALA A 284 -9.24 -2.29 0.28
C ALA A 284 -9.71 -2.89 -1.07
N PHE A 285 -11.00 -2.74 -1.42
CA PHE A 285 -11.60 -2.97 -2.75
C PHE A 285 -11.85 -1.64 -3.53
N CYS A 286 -11.40 -0.50 -3.00
CA CYS A 286 -11.34 0.78 -3.71
C CYS A 286 -9.91 1.36 -3.73
N ASP A 287 -9.18 1.27 -2.61
CA ASP A 287 -7.72 1.45 -2.47
C ASP A 287 -6.92 0.40 -3.25
N ILE A 288 -7.60 -0.64 -3.74
CA ILE A 288 -7.11 -1.48 -4.83
C ILE A 288 -6.94 -0.69 -6.11
N GLU A 289 -7.57 0.45 -6.37
CA GLU A 289 -7.29 1.17 -7.61
C GLU A 289 -6.19 2.29 -7.44
N PRO A 290 -5.69 2.59 -6.20
CA PRO A 290 -4.29 2.92 -5.75
C PRO A 290 -3.23 1.76 -5.83
N ILE A 291 -1.93 1.92 -6.24
CA ILE A 291 -0.81 0.89 -6.43
C ILE A 291 -0.39 0.42 -7.90
N TYR A 292 -0.29 -0.85 -8.35
CA TYR A 292 -0.18 -1.46 -9.74
C TYR A 292 -0.06 -0.54 -10.95
N THR A 293 -1.05 0.29 -11.30
CA THR A 293 -0.92 1.14 -12.51
C THR A 293 0.10 2.29 -12.33
N PHE A 294 0.56 2.56 -11.09
CA PHE A 294 1.67 3.45 -10.72
C PHE A 294 3.00 2.71 -10.64
N GLU A 295 4.14 3.40 -10.61
CA GLU A 295 5.45 2.76 -10.83
C GLU A 295 5.44 1.89 -12.11
N GLY A 296 4.89 2.47 -13.19
CA GLY A 296 4.53 1.81 -14.46
C GLY A 296 3.23 1.00 -14.38
N THR A 297 2.48 0.91 -15.48
CA THR A 297 1.29 0.04 -15.54
C THR A 297 1.65 -1.45 -15.45
N TYR A 298 0.67 -2.33 -15.26
CA TYR A 298 0.89 -3.78 -15.42
C TYR A 298 1.47 -4.12 -16.80
N ASP A 299 0.93 -3.51 -17.85
CA ASP A 299 1.31 -3.69 -19.24
C ASP A 299 2.73 -3.12 -19.49
N ILE A 300 3.01 -1.93 -18.96
CA ILE A 300 4.35 -1.32 -19.05
C ILE A 300 5.39 -2.18 -18.30
N ASN A 301 5.07 -2.68 -17.10
CA ASN A 301 5.99 -3.51 -16.32
C ASN A 301 6.20 -4.90 -16.95
N THR A 302 5.15 -5.53 -17.50
CA THR A 302 5.29 -6.79 -18.24
C THR A 302 6.07 -6.60 -19.53
N LEU A 303 5.93 -5.47 -20.24
CA LEU A 303 6.75 -5.11 -21.40
C LEU A 303 8.22 -4.78 -21.05
N VAL A 304 8.49 -4.16 -19.89
CA VAL A 304 9.87 -3.98 -19.39
C VAL A 304 10.54 -5.33 -19.17
N THR A 305 9.82 -6.26 -18.53
CA THR A 305 10.27 -7.64 -18.29
C THR A 305 10.47 -8.40 -19.61
N GLY A 306 9.49 -8.34 -20.51
CA GLY A 306 9.53 -9.02 -21.80
C GLY A 306 10.70 -8.57 -22.67
N ARG A 307 11.01 -7.27 -22.68
CA ARG A 307 12.20 -6.73 -23.36
C ARG A 307 13.51 -7.29 -22.77
N GLU A 308 13.60 -7.40 -21.46
CA GLU A 308 14.81 -7.93 -20.79
C GLU A 308 15.02 -9.43 -21.06
N VAL A 309 13.93 -10.21 -21.06
CA VAL A 309 13.98 -11.68 -21.29
C VAL A 309 14.15 -12.05 -22.77
N THR A 310 13.61 -11.26 -23.70
CA THR A 310 13.63 -11.59 -25.15
C THR A 310 14.64 -10.79 -25.98
N GLY A 311 15.14 -9.66 -25.46
CA GLY A 311 15.93 -8.69 -26.22
C GLY A 311 15.10 -7.74 -27.10
N PHE A 312 13.81 -7.99 -27.31
CA PHE A 312 12.96 -7.21 -28.22
C PHE A 312 12.06 -6.20 -27.48
N ALA A 313 12.10 -4.93 -27.89
CA ALA A 313 11.28 -3.88 -27.30
C ALA A 313 9.92 -3.74 -28.01
N SER A 314 8.81 -3.95 -27.28
CA SER A 314 7.44 -3.96 -27.84
C SER A 314 6.53 -2.86 -27.24
N PHE A 315 7.06 -1.65 -27.07
CA PHE A 315 6.33 -0.51 -26.48
C PHE A 315 5.66 0.41 -27.51
N LYS A 316 6.11 0.38 -28.76
CA LYS A 316 5.61 1.24 -29.84
C LYS A 316 4.69 0.43 -30.74
N SER A 317 3.67 1.07 -31.29
CA SER A 317 2.89 0.48 -32.39
C SER A 317 3.78 0.21 -33.60
N VAL A 318 3.40 -0.80 -34.40
CA VAL A 318 4.02 -1.01 -35.71
C VAL A 318 3.76 0.22 -36.56
N ALA A 319 4.82 0.82 -37.10
CA ALA A 319 4.69 1.95 -38.01
C ALA A 319 3.89 1.51 -39.24
N GLN A 320 2.74 2.15 -39.48
CA GLN A 320 2.03 1.99 -40.74
C GLN A 320 2.93 2.53 -41.85
N LYS A 321 3.50 1.64 -42.67
CA LYS A 321 3.97 2.03 -44.00
C LYS A 321 2.77 2.65 -44.70
N SER A 322 2.92 3.88 -45.17
CA SER A 322 1.92 4.57 -45.99
C SER A 322 1.52 3.66 -47.13
N ARG A 323 0.22 3.31 -47.21
CA ARG A 323 -0.34 2.70 -48.42
C ARG A 323 -0.36 3.79 -49.50
N LEU A 324 0.63 3.72 -50.39
CA LEU A 324 0.57 4.29 -51.73
C LEU A 324 -0.42 3.47 -52.57
#